data_AF-A0AAP6EAH2-F1
#
_entry.id   AF-A0AAP6EAH2-F1
#
_cell.length_a   1.000
_cell.length_b   1.000
_cell.length_c   1.000
_cell.angle_alpha   90.00
_cell.angle_beta   90.00
_cell.angle_gamma   90.00
#
_symmetry.space_group_name_H-M   'P 1'
#
loop_
_entity.id
_entity.type
_entity.pdbx_description
1 polymer ?
#
loop_
_entity_poly.entity_id
_entity_poly.type
_entity_poly.pdbx_seq_one_letter_code
_entity_poly.pdbx_strand_id
1 'polypeptide(L)'
;MKNVKGLSDIQDFFNWMWAVDPRLASRLNDWHDYYRRACKQAARRVTTYGDFSFTVDDRYRVDVKGDGDGFGLFHINGTDSTAISWSSSEMTLVLEMTNHSVAVKGIYTAEDFIGEYQRLLVLYRAAFQAATAGECDA
;
A
#
# COMPACT_ATOMS: atom_id res chain seq x y z
N MET A 1 13.98 12.68 30.52
CA MET A 1 13.43 12.57 29.14
C MET A 1 12.11 13.32 29.11
N LYS A 2 11.97 14.34 28.25
CA LYS A 2 10.75 15.15 28.13
C LYS A 2 9.66 14.30 27.46
N ASN A 3 8.54 14.09 28.13
CA ASN A 3 7.34 13.51 27.52
C ASN A 3 6.87 14.43 26.39
N VAL A 4 6.76 13.90 25.17
CA VAL A 4 6.28 14.63 23.99
C VAL A 4 4.78 14.84 24.15
N LYS A 5 4.40 16.00 24.71
CA LYS A 5 3.02 16.40 25.03
C LYS A 5 2.18 16.79 23.80
N GLY A 6 2.60 16.45 22.58
CA GLY A 6 2.00 16.95 21.34
C GLY A 6 1.04 15.99 20.63
N LEU A 7 1.14 14.68 20.89
CA LEU A 7 0.28 13.68 20.25
C LEU A 7 -1.08 13.53 20.95
N SER A 8 -1.17 13.82 22.27
CA SER A 8 -2.46 13.76 22.99
C SER A 8 -3.40 14.88 22.57
N ASP A 9 -2.91 16.12 22.45
CA ASP A 9 -3.77 17.29 22.27
C ASP A 9 -4.52 17.28 20.93
N ILE A 10 -3.89 16.78 19.87
CA ILE A 10 -4.53 16.69 18.55
C ILE A 10 -5.54 15.53 18.48
N GLN A 11 -5.23 14.40 19.13
CA GLN A 11 -6.14 13.26 19.22
C GLN A 11 -7.39 13.62 20.03
N ASP A 12 -7.21 14.33 21.15
CA ASP A 12 -8.29 14.83 21.99
C ASP A 12 -9.16 15.85 21.27
N PHE A 13 -8.56 16.73 20.45
CA PHE A 13 -9.28 17.65 19.59
C PHE A 13 -10.14 16.94 18.55
N PHE A 14 -9.61 15.92 17.86
CA PHE A 14 -10.41 15.12 16.92
C PHE A 14 -11.53 14.36 17.62
N ASN A 15 -11.28 13.78 18.80
CA ASN A 15 -12.29 13.08 19.58
C ASN A 15 -13.43 14.03 20.00
N TRP A 16 -13.11 15.24 20.49
CA TRP A 16 -14.12 16.26 20.79
C TRP A 16 -14.91 16.67 19.55
N MET A 17 -14.25 16.83 18.42
CA MET A 17 -14.89 17.29 17.19
C MET A 17 -15.80 16.24 16.57
N TRP A 18 -15.46 14.96 16.67
CA TRP A 18 -16.37 13.86 16.33
C TRP A 18 -17.65 13.88 17.17
N ALA A 19 -17.59 14.39 18.41
CA ALA A 19 -18.77 14.52 19.26
C ALA A 19 -19.63 15.76 18.93
N VAL A 20 -19.02 16.84 18.42
CA VAL A 20 -19.70 18.12 18.16
C VAL A 20 -20.21 18.25 16.72
N ASP A 21 -19.38 17.90 15.73
CA ASP A 21 -19.75 17.92 14.31
C ASP A 21 -18.97 16.84 13.52
N PRO A 22 -19.57 15.65 13.33
CA PRO A 22 -18.94 14.54 12.61
C PRO A 22 -18.59 14.85 11.15
N ARG A 23 -19.34 15.73 10.47
CA ARG A 23 -19.10 16.06 9.06
C ARG A 23 -17.87 16.94 8.93
N LEU A 24 -17.71 17.90 9.83
CA LEU A 24 -16.52 18.74 9.90
C LEU A 24 -15.30 17.93 10.39
N ALA A 25 -15.50 17.03 11.36
CA ALA A 25 -14.45 16.15 11.87
C ALA A 25 -13.85 15.28 10.76
N SER A 26 -14.68 14.64 9.93
CA SER A 26 -14.22 13.82 8.80
C SER A 26 -13.33 14.62 7.86
N ARG A 27 -13.78 15.81 7.43
CA ARG A 27 -12.99 16.66 6.52
C ARG A 27 -11.67 17.08 7.16
N LEU A 28 -11.68 17.52 8.42
CA LEU A 28 -10.47 17.96 9.10
C LEU A 28 -9.48 16.82 9.31
N ASN A 29 -9.96 15.59 9.50
CA ASN A 29 -9.10 14.43 9.60
C ASN A 29 -8.40 14.14 8.27
N ASP A 30 -9.13 14.22 7.14
CA ASP A 30 -8.56 14.10 5.80
C ASP A 30 -7.48 15.14 5.53
N TRP A 31 -7.73 16.40 5.91
CA TRP A 31 -6.76 17.51 5.78
C TRP A 31 -5.54 17.31 6.68
N HIS A 32 -5.73 16.83 7.91
CA HIS A 32 -4.64 16.56 8.83
C HIS A 32 -3.77 15.38 8.35
N ASP A 33 -4.38 14.34 7.80
CA ASP A 33 -3.67 13.23 7.18
C ASP A 33 -2.93 13.66 5.92
N TYR A 34 -3.52 14.55 5.11
CA TYR A 34 -2.83 15.18 3.98
C TYR A 34 -1.61 15.99 4.45
N TYR A 35 -1.76 16.84 5.47
CA TYR A 35 -0.67 17.62 6.05
C TYR A 35 0.44 16.72 6.62
N ARG A 36 0.09 15.65 7.34
CA ARG A 36 1.07 14.69 7.87
C ARG A 36 1.85 14.00 6.75
N ARG A 37 1.18 13.67 5.64
CA ARG A 37 1.81 13.14 4.42
C ARG A 37 2.79 14.14 3.82
N ALA A 38 2.38 15.40 3.66
CA ALA A 38 3.23 16.47 3.13
C ALA A 38 4.46 16.74 4.02
N CYS A 39 4.31 16.75 5.35
CA CYS A 39 5.44 16.91 6.27
C CYS A 39 6.41 15.73 6.24
N LYS A 40 5.91 14.49 6.16
CA LYS A 40 6.75 13.29 5.99
C LYS A 40 7.51 13.33 4.66
N GLN A 41 6.85 13.76 3.59
CA GLN A 41 7.47 13.92 2.27
C GLN A 41 8.54 15.01 2.27
N ALA A 42 8.30 16.14 2.94
CA ALA A 42 9.27 17.23 3.07
C ALA A 42 10.49 16.86 3.95
N ALA A 43 10.30 16.01 4.97
CA ALA A 43 11.36 15.54 5.85
C ALA A 43 12.24 14.42 5.26
N ARG A 44 11.82 13.78 4.15
CA ARG A 44 12.47 12.62 3.52
C ARG A 44 13.46 12.95 2.40
N ARG A 45 13.94 14.19 2.28
CA ARG A 45 15.08 14.46 1.40
C ARG A 45 16.32 13.75 1.97
N VAL A 46 16.70 12.65 1.31
CA VAL A 46 17.88 11.78 1.50
C VAL A 46 17.69 10.63 2.50
N THR A 47 17.41 9.43 1.98
CA THR A 47 18.21 8.19 2.17
C THR A 47 17.64 7.04 1.32
N THR A 48 18.53 6.44 0.52
CA THR A 48 18.49 5.20 -0.27
C THR A 48 17.48 4.11 0.14
N TYR A 49 16.42 3.92 -0.66
CA TYR A 49 15.72 2.66 -0.94
C TYR A 49 15.16 2.82 -2.39
N GLY A 50 15.40 1.87 -3.31
CA GLY A 50 14.99 1.94 -4.74
C GLY A 50 13.71 1.14 -4.98
N ASP A 51 12.74 1.54 -5.82
CA ASP A 51 12.69 1.47 -7.29
C ASP A 51 12.90 0.07 -7.89
N PHE A 52 12.60 -1.01 -7.14
CA PHE A 52 12.68 -2.38 -7.67
C PHE A 52 11.31 -2.91 -8.12
N SER A 53 11.33 -3.87 -9.05
CA SER A 53 10.14 -4.58 -9.52
C SER A 53 10.30 -6.09 -9.38
N PHE A 54 9.21 -6.80 -9.13
CA PHE A 54 9.20 -8.26 -9.08
C PHE A 54 7.93 -8.84 -9.69
N THR A 55 7.98 -10.12 -10.04
CA THR A 55 6.87 -10.82 -10.69
C THR A 55 6.09 -11.66 -9.69
N VAL A 56 4.77 -11.69 -9.82
CA VAL A 56 3.87 -12.55 -9.04
C VAL A 56 3.00 -13.36 -9.99
N ASP A 57 2.91 -14.67 -9.73
CA ASP A 57 2.02 -15.60 -10.45
C ASP A 57 2.25 -15.65 -11.98
N ASP A 58 3.45 -15.31 -12.45
CA ASP A 58 3.84 -15.20 -13.87
C ASP A 58 2.87 -14.36 -14.73
N ARG A 59 2.10 -13.48 -14.08
CA ARG A 59 1.04 -12.68 -14.71
C ARG A 59 1.13 -11.22 -14.34
N TYR A 60 1.62 -10.93 -13.14
CA TYR A 60 1.68 -9.59 -12.59
C TYR A 60 3.11 -9.16 -12.40
N ARG A 61 3.40 -7.91 -12.77
CA ARG A 61 4.59 -7.20 -12.33
C ARG A 61 4.18 -6.22 -11.23
N VAL A 62 4.91 -6.23 -10.13
CA VAL A 62 4.77 -5.28 -9.03
C VAL A 62 5.97 -4.35 -9.05
N ASP A 63 5.72 -3.05 -9.17
CA ASP A 63 6.76 -2.03 -9.07
C ASP A 63 6.66 -1.38 -7.68
N VAL A 64 7.77 -1.37 -6.94
CA VAL A 64 7.89 -0.75 -5.62
C VAL A 64 8.61 0.58 -5.78
N LYS A 65 7.91 1.68 -5.50
CA LYS A 65 8.55 3.00 -5.51
C LYS A 65 9.63 3.09 -4.44
N GLY A 66 10.75 3.72 -4.77
CA GLY A 66 11.86 3.91 -3.84
C GLY A 66 11.53 4.75 -2.60
N ASP A 67 10.41 5.49 -2.61
CA ASP A 67 9.91 6.18 -1.42
C ASP A 67 9.16 5.26 -0.43
N GLY A 68 8.98 3.98 -0.78
CA GLY A 68 8.35 2.94 0.04
C GLY A 68 6.83 3.10 0.22
N ASP A 69 6.21 4.12 -0.39
CA ASP A 69 4.82 4.51 -0.13
C ASP A 69 3.87 4.15 -1.30
N GLY A 70 4.32 3.37 -2.28
CA GLY A 70 3.50 2.99 -3.42
C GLY A 70 3.91 1.70 -4.13
N PHE A 71 2.93 0.84 -4.33
CA PHE A 71 3.00 -0.38 -5.13
C PHE A 71 2.19 -0.21 -6.40
N GLY A 72 2.83 -0.32 -7.56
CA GLY A 72 2.16 -0.36 -8.86
C GLY A 72 1.91 -1.81 -9.28
N LEU A 73 0.68 -2.13 -9.62
CA LEU A 73 0.31 -3.43 -10.20
C LEU A 73 0.20 -3.31 -11.71
N PHE A 74 0.91 -4.16 -12.44
CA PHE A 74 0.91 -4.17 -13.90
C PHE A 74 0.70 -5.60 -14.43
N HIS A 75 0.25 -5.71 -15.68
CA HIS A 75 0.39 -6.96 -16.42
C HIS A 75 1.86 -7.20 -16.77
N ILE A 76 2.34 -8.44 -16.61
CA ILE A 76 3.71 -8.81 -16.96
C ILE A 76 4.02 -8.57 -18.45
N ASN A 77 3.01 -8.71 -19.31
CA ASN A 77 3.10 -8.52 -20.76
C ASN A 77 2.47 -7.21 -21.24
N GLY A 78 2.18 -6.27 -20.33
CA GLY A 78 1.65 -4.95 -20.72
C GLY A 78 2.65 -4.23 -21.61
N THR A 79 2.25 -3.92 -22.85
CA THR A 79 3.07 -3.15 -23.80
C THR A 79 3.03 -1.65 -23.50
N ASP A 80 1.99 -1.22 -22.79
CA ASP A 80 1.88 0.09 -22.17
C ASP A 80 2.20 -0.01 -20.69
N SER A 81 2.95 0.96 -20.15
CA SER A 81 3.22 1.09 -18.72
C SER A 81 1.97 1.52 -17.93
N THR A 82 0.78 1.08 -18.35
CA THR A 82 -0.49 1.40 -17.71
C THR A 82 -0.65 0.48 -16.51
N ALA A 83 -0.70 1.09 -15.33
CA ALA A 83 -0.95 0.36 -14.10
C ALA A 83 -2.40 -0.14 -14.06
N ILE A 84 -2.59 -1.40 -13.69
CA ILE A 84 -3.89 -1.94 -13.26
C ILE A 84 -4.37 -1.14 -12.05
N SER A 85 -3.49 -0.93 -11.07
CA SER A 85 -3.76 -0.12 -9.88
C SER A 85 -2.48 0.41 -9.24
N TRP A 86 -2.64 1.45 -8.44
CA TRP A 86 -1.62 1.94 -7.52
C TRP A 86 -2.16 1.83 -6.09
N SER A 87 -1.39 1.19 -5.23
CA SER A 87 -1.76 0.87 -3.86
C SER A 87 -0.76 1.45 -2.88
N SER A 88 -1.24 2.02 -1.78
CA SER A 88 -0.39 2.54 -0.70
C SER A 88 -0.03 1.50 0.37
N SER A 89 -0.48 0.26 0.21
CA SER A 89 -0.17 -0.85 1.11
C SER A 89 -0.12 -2.18 0.36
N GLU A 90 0.67 -3.13 0.87
CA GLU A 90 0.72 -4.49 0.34
C GLU A 90 -0.64 -5.18 0.39
N MET A 91 -1.43 -4.94 1.45
CA MET A 91 -2.76 -5.53 1.61
C MET A 91 -3.71 -5.08 0.51
N THR A 92 -3.73 -3.77 0.21
CA THR A 92 -4.54 -3.22 -0.89
C THR A 92 -4.06 -3.78 -2.23
N LEU A 93 -2.75 -3.87 -2.45
CA LEU A 93 -2.18 -4.42 -3.68
C LEU A 93 -2.61 -5.86 -3.92
N VAL A 94 -2.48 -6.73 -2.91
CA VAL A 94 -2.86 -8.15 -3.03
C VAL A 94 -4.37 -8.30 -3.23
N LEU A 95 -5.18 -7.45 -2.62
CA LEU A 95 -6.63 -7.44 -2.85
C LEU A 95 -6.97 -7.05 -4.30
N GLU A 96 -6.36 -6.00 -4.84
CA GLU A 96 -6.55 -5.60 -6.24
C GLU A 96 -6.09 -6.70 -7.21
N MET A 97 -4.95 -7.33 -6.94
CA MET A 97 -4.45 -8.47 -7.70
C MET A 97 -5.43 -9.66 -7.67
N THR A 98 -6.06 -9.90 -6.52
CA THR A 98 -7.06 -10.96 -6.35
C THR A 98 -8.33 -10.65 -7.13
N ASN A 99 -8.86 -9.43 -7.03
CA ASN A 99 -10.03 -8.98 -7.78
C ASN A 99 -9.83 -9.17 -9.29
N HIS A 100 -8.65 -8.77 -9.77
CA HIS A 100 -8.29 -8.97 -11.16
C HIS A 100 -8.16 -10.46 -11.52
N SER A 101 -7.48 -11.27 -10.69
CA SER A 101 -7.32 -12.71 -10.94
C SER A 101 -8.65 -13.46 -10.99
N VAL A 102 -9.58 -13.11 -10.10
CA VAL A 102 -10.94 -13.66 -10.03
C VAL A 102 -11.71 -13.39 -11.32
N ALA A 103 -11.63 -12.17 -11.86
CA ALA A 103 -12.26 -11.83 -13.13
C ALA A 103 -11.67 -12.63 -14.30
N VAL A 104 -10.35 -12.79 -14.34
CA VAL A 104 -9.66 -13.54 -15.41
C VAL A 104 -9.92 -15.04 -15.32
N LYS A 105 -9.96 -15.61 -14.11
CA LYS A 105 -10.17 -17.05 -13.88
C LYS A 105 -11.64 -17.46 -13.89
N GLY A 106 -12.57 -16.51 -13.87
CA GLY A 106 -14.00 -16.80 -13.76
C GLY A 106 -14.35 -17.43 -12.42
N ILE A 107 -13.87 -16.83 -11.33
CA ILE A 107 -14.21 -17.26 -9.96
C ILE A 107 -15.47 -16.52 -9.52
N TYR A 108 -16.48 -17.26 -9.05
CA TYR A 108 -17.80 -16.68 -8.73
C TYR A 108 -18.30 -17.00 -7.31
N THR A 109 -17.52 -17.74 -6.51
CA THR A 109 -17.89 -18.09 -5.14
C THR A 109 -17.00 -17.36 -4.14
N ALA A 110 -17.53 -17.11 -2.94
CA ALA A 110 -16.76 -16.50 -1.85
C ALA A 110 -15.63 -17.41 -1.36
N GLU A 111 -15.84 -18.72 -1.35
CA GLU A 111 -14.85 -19.70 -0.93
C GLU A 111 -13.64 -19.71 -1.89
N ASP A 112 -13.91 -19.76 -3.19
CA ASP A 112 -12.86 -19.70 -4.21
C ASP A 112 -12.14 -18.34 -4.22
N PHE A 113 -12.86 -17.25 -3.94
CA PHE A 113 -12.23 -15.92 -3.77
C PHE A 113 -11.22 -15.93 -2.61
N ILE A 114 -11.62 -16.47 -1.44
CA ILE A 114 -10.74 -16.56 -0.27
C ILE A 114 -9.52 -17.44 -0.59
N GLY A 115 -9.74 -18.58 -1.26
CA GLY A 115 -8.66 -19.46 -1.71
C GLY A 115 -7.68 -18.76 -2.65
N GLU A 116 -8.19 -17.99 -3.61
CA GLU A 116 -7.35 -17.24 -4.54
C GLU A 116 -6.58 -16.11 -3.86
N TYR A 117 -7.20 -15.39 -2.92
CA TYR A 117 -6.53 -14.37 -2.11
C TYR A 117 -5.37 -14.97 -1.32
N GLN A 118 -5.60 -16.10 -0.63
CA GLN A 118 -4.57 -16.77 0.17
C GLN A 118 -3.40 -17.24 -0.72
N ARG A 119 -3.70 -17.84 -1.87
CA ARG A 119 -2.69 -18.28 -2.83
C ARG A 119 -1.82 -17.11 -3.31
N LEU A 120 -2.44 -16.01 -3.72
CA LEU A 120 -1.74 -14.83 -4.21
C LEU A 120 -0.93 -14.13 -3.11
N LEU A 121 -1.44 -14.09 -1.87
CA LEU A 121 -0.69 -13.54 -0.73
C LEU A 121 0.60 -14.32 -0.46
N VAL A 122 0.56 -15.66 -0.54
CA VAL A 122 1.74 -16.51 -0.37
C VAL A 122 2.76 -16.26 -1.48
N LEU A 123 2.31 -16.23 -2.75
CA LEU A 123 3.18 -15.97 -3.89
C LEU A 123 3.80 -14.57 -3.84
N TYR A 124 3.00 -13.55 -3.52
CA TYR A 124 3.48 -12.19 -3.33
C TYR A 124 4.59 -12.13 -2.29
N ARG A 125 4.38 -12.71 -1.11
CA ARG A 125 5.38 -12.68 -0.02
C ARG A 125 6.67 -13.38 -0.42
N ALA A 126 6.58 -14.54 -1.06
CA ALA A 126 7.77 -15.26 -1.52
C ALA A 126 8.55 -14.46 -2.57
N ALA A 127 7.86 -13.86 -3.54
CA ALA A 127 8.49 -13.04 -4.57
C ALA A 127 9.09 -11.75 -4.01
N PHE A 128 8.38 -11.07 -3.09
CA PHE A 128 8.87 -9.89 -2.39
C PHE A 128 10.13 -10.21 -1.59
N GLN A 129 10.11 -11.28 -0.79
CA GLN A 129 11.28 -11.74 -0.03
C GLN A 129 12.47 -12.02 -0.93
N ALA A 130 12.28 -12.73 -2.04
CA ALA A 130 13.34 -13.01 -3.00
C ALA A 130 13.91 -11.72 -3.63
N ALA A 131 13.05 -10.76 -3.96
CA ALA A 131 13.46 -9.46 -4.51
C ALA A 131 14.27 -8.62 -3.52
N THR A 132 13.93 -8.70 -2.23
CA THR A 132 14.63 -7.96 -1.16
C THR A 132 15.84 -8.69 -0.57
N ALA A 133 15.96 -10.01 -0.76
CA ALA A 133 17.03 -10.82 -0.17
C ALA A 133 18.42 -10.56 -0.80
N GLY A 134 18.48 -9.93 -1.98
CA GLY A 134 19.74 -9.58 -2.65
C GLY A 134 20.55 -8.45 -2.01
N GLU A 135 20.06 -7.82 -0.93
CA GLU A 135 20.70 -6.67 -0.28
C GLU A 135 21.56 -7.01 0.96
N CYS A 136 21.63 -8.27 1.38
CA CYS A 136 22.36 -8.67 2.61
C CYS A 136 23.85 -9.00 2.42
N ASP A 137 24.35 -9.14 1.18
CA ASP A 137 25.74 -9.53 0.89
C ASP A 137 26.49 -8.49 0.02
N ALA A 138 26.48 -7.21 0.41
CA ALA A 138 27.30 -6.15 -0.20
C ALA A 138 28.09 -5.33 0.83
#